data_AF-A0A0C2YBP3-F1
#
_entry.id   AF-A0A0C2YBP3-F1
#
_cell.length_a   1.000
_cell.length_b   1.000
_cell.length_c   1.000
_cell.angle_alpha   90.00
_cell.angle_beta   90.00
_cell.angle_gamma   90.00
#
_symmetry.space_group_name_H-M   'P 1'
#
loop_
_entity.id
_entity.type
_entity.pdbx_description
1 polymer ?
#
loop_
_entity_poly.entity_id
_entity_poly.type
_entity_poly.pdbx_seq_one_letter_code
_entity_poly.pdbx_strand_id
1 'polypeptide(L)'
;MMDTVPLAVLGRGFWKLNLIVSPLSLLLVLYLGVMSGGGPNSTGALDSLLIAGAFIFLTPAGLVAAHILGAKIVDAVLRIVPLARAEVSWIGLAASGILVVVAGNVLVDDLYQFRHGNYGISIIALCLDLGGVAAVVLTGGGKLPGLRGKSEGG
;
A
#
# COMPACT_ATOMS: atom_id res chain seq x y z
N MET A 1 22.63 -1.84 -14.31
CA MET A 1 21.97 -2.46 -13.14
C MET A 1 20.60 -1.82 -13.02
N MET A 2 19.53 -2.60 -12.94
CA MET A 2 18.20 -2.08 -12.59
C MET A 2 18.20 -1.71 -11.10
N ASP A 3 17.55 -0.59 -10.77
CA ASP A 3 17.43 -0.14 -9.38
C ASP A 3 16.49 -1.10 -8.61
N THR A 4 16.98 -1.61 -7.47
CA THR A 4 16.24 -2.53 -6.58
C THR A 4 15.96 -1.87 -5.23
N VAL A 5 14.95 -2.39 -4.54
CA VAL A 5 14.56 -1.99 -3.18
C VAL A 5 14.66 -3.20 -2.26
N PRO A 6 15.48 -3.14 -1.18
CA PRO A 6 15.52 -4.20 -0.19
C PRO A 6 14.20 -4.35 0.57
N LEU A 7 13.77 -5.58 0.85
CA LEU A 7 12.54 -5.84 1.62
C LEU A 7 12.58 -5.22 3.03
N ALA A 8 13.78 -5.14 3.63
CA ALA A 8 13.99 -4.48 4.92
C ALA A 8 13.66 -2.98 4.88
N VAL A 9 13.89 -2.31 3.75
CA VAL A 9 13.53 -0.90 3.55
C VAL A 9 12.00 -0.76 3.49
N LEU A 10 11.33 -1.62 2.73
CA LEU A 10 9.86 -1.63 2.65
C LEU A 10 9.22 -1.89 4.02
N GLY A 11 9.69 -2.91 4.75
CA GLY A 11 9.17 -3.23 6.08
C GLY A 11 9.38 -2.10 7.10
N ARG A 12 10.59 -1.52 7.14
CA ARG A 12 10.90 -0.38 8.01
C ARG A 12 10.07 0.85 7.66
N GLY A 13 9.95 1.14 6.37
CA GLY A 13 9.17 2.24 5.84
C GLY A 13 7.69 2.14 6.20
N PHE A 14 7.12 0.95 6.02
CA PHE A 14 5.74 0.64 6.39
C PHE A 14 5.49 0.88 7.88
N TRP A 15 6.35 0.36 8.75
CA TRP A 15 6.21 0.55 10.20
C TRP A 15 6.32 2.02 10.61
N LYS A 16 7.28 2.76 10.05
CA LYS A 16 7.43 4.19 10.33
C LYS A 16 6.23 4.99 9.84
N LEU A 17 5.74 4.76 8.63
CA LEU A 17 4.56 5.44 8.12
C LEU A 17 3.32 5.13 8.96
N ASN A 18 3.10 3.87 9.33
CA ASN A 18 2.00 3.55 10.24
C ASN A 18 2.13 4.25 11.58
N LEU A 19 3.34 4.34 12.15
CA LEU A 19 3.54 5.06 13.40
C LEU A 19 3.21 6.56 13.25
N ILE A 20 3.67 7.18 12.15
CA ILE A 20 3.42 8.60 11.85
C ILE A 20 1.93 8.88 11.64
N VAL A 21 1.23 8.00 10.91
CA VAL A 21 -0.19 8.18 10.57
C VAL A 21 -1.12 7.66 11.67
N SER A 22 -0.61 6.85 12.62
CA SER A 22 -1.42 6.21 13.66
C SER A 22 -2.31 7.16 14.48
N PRO A 23 -1.90 8.40 14.84
CA PRO A 23 -2.80 9.29 15.58
C PRO A 23 -4.01 9.71 14.75
N LEU A 24 -3.80 9.99 13.45
CA LEU A 24 -4.88 10.30 12.50
C LEU A 24 -5.78 9.08 12.28
N SER A 25 -5.20 7.88 12.12
CA SER A 25 -5.94 6.63 11.99
C SER A 25 -6.80 6.34 13.22
N LEU A 26 -6.27 6.55 14.43
CA LEU A 26 -7.02 6.38 15.68
C LEU A 26 -8.17 7.38 15.80
N LEU A 27 -7.93 8.65 15.47
CA LEU A 27 -8.99 9.66 15.45
C LEU A 27 -10.08 9.31 14.45
N LEU A 28 -9.72 8.78 13.27
CA LEU A 28 -10.69 8.31 12.28
C LEU A 28 -11.50 7.12 12.79
N VAL A 29 -10.86 6.12 13.41
CA VAL A 29 -11.55 4.98 14.03
C VAL A 29 -12.53 5.45 15.09
N LEU A 30 -12.10 6.35 15.98
CA LEU A 30 -12.96 6.91 17.03
C LEU A 30 -14.13 7.70 16.46
N TYR A 31 -13.87 8.53 15.45
CA TYR A 31 -14.91 9.30 14.76
C TYR A 31 -15.96 8.39 14.12
N LEU A 32 -15.54 7.34 13.40
CA LEU A 32 -16.44 6.34 12.82
C LEU A 32 -17.22 5.59 13.90
N GLY A 33 -16.58 5.27 15.02
CA GLY A 33 -17.22 4.68 16.19
C GLY A 33 -18.35 5.57 16.74
N VAL A 34 -18.08 6.86 16.95
CA VAL A 34 -19.09 7.83 17.42
C VAL A 34 -20.24 7.98 16.41
N MET A 35 -19.91 8.10 15.12
CA MET A 35 -20.90 8.26 14.05
C MET A 35 -21.77 7.01 13.83
N SER A 36 -21.27 5.82 14.18
CA SER A 36 -22.05 4.57 14.10
C SER A 36 -23.23 4.52 15.08
N GLY A 37 -23.38 5.51 15.97
CA GLY A 37 -24.60 5.73 16.75
C GLY A 37 -24.84 4.71 17.88
N GLY A 38 -23.94 3.74 18.06
CA GLY A 38 -23.97 2.84 19.19
C GLY A 38 -23.51 3.56 20.45
N GLY A 39 -24.40 3.73 21.44
CA GLY A 39 -23.98 4.14 22.78
C GLY A 39 -22.88 3.20 23.31
N PRO A 40 -22.00 3.66 24.22
CA PRO A 40 -20.82 2.92 24.69
C PRO A 40 -21.12 1.54 25.32
N ASN A 41 -22.40 1.24 25.59
CA ASN A 41 -22.88 -0.01 26.17
C ASN A 41 -23.55 -0.96 25.16
N SER A 42 -23.58 -0.62 23.87
CA SER A 42 -24.12 -1.51 22.84
C SER A 42 -23.04 -2.46 22.34
N THR A 43 -23.34 -3.76 22.30
CA THR A 43 -22.42 -4.80 21.78
C THR A 43 -21.96 -4.51 20.36
N GLY A 44 -22.80 -3.87 19.54
CA GLY A 44 -22.46 -3.46 18.17
C GLY A 44 -21.45 -2.31 18.05
N ALA A 45 -21.23 -1.51 19.10
CA ALA A 45 -20.26 -0.40 19.06
C ALA A 45 -18.81 -0.90 19.07
N LEU A 46 -18.51 -1.90 19.90
CA LEU A 46 -17.19 -2.54 19.94
C LEU A 46 -16.87 -3.27 18.63
N ASP A 47 -17.84 -4.01 18.09
CA ASP A 47 -17.68 -4.72 16.81
C ASP A 47 -17.42 -3.74 15.66
N SER A 48 -18.15 -2.62 15.62
CA SER A 48 -17.95 -1.58 14.60
C SER A 48 -16.58 -0.90 14.69
N LEU A 49 -16.11 -0.61 15.92
CA LEU A 49 -14.76 -0.09 16.18
C LEU A 49 -13.68 -1.09 15.78
N LEU A 50 -13.87 -2.37 16.08
CA LEU A 50 -12.94 -3.44 15.72
C LEU A 50 -12.86 -3.62 14.20
N ILE A 51 -14.00 -3.60 13.51
CA ILE A 51 -14.04 -3.70 12.04
C ILE A 51 -13.37 -2.47 11.41
N ALA A 52 -13.69 -1.25 11.87
CA ALA A 52 -13.09 -0.03 11.36
C ALA A 52 -11.58 0.01 11.62
N GLY A 53 -11.14 -0.37 12.83
CA GLY A 53 -9.74 -0.48 13.19
C GLY A 53 -9.01 -1.52 12.34
N ALA A 54 -9.58 -2.72 12.21
CA ALA A 54 -9.04 -3.77 11.36
C ALA A 54 -8.89 -3.28 9.91
N PHE A 55 -9.90 -2.60 9.35
CA PHE A 55 -9.82 -2.07 8.01
C PHE A 55 -8.74 -1.00 7.86
N ILE A 56 -8.66 -0.04 8.79
CA ILE A 56 -7.71 1.08 8.71
C ILE A 56 -6.26 0.64 8.90
N PHE A 57 -6.00 -0.36 9.74
CA PHE A 57 -4.63 -0.82 10.04
C PHE A 57 -4.19 -2.04 9.21
N LEU A 58 -5.09 -2.98 8.89
CA LEU A 58 -4.72 -4.20 8.15
C LEU A 58 -4.75 -3.99 6.62
N THR A 59 -5.63 -3.15 6.10
CA THR A 59 -5.70 -2.93 4.63
C THR A 59 -4.38 -2.39 4.07
N PRO A 60 -3.74 -1.37 4.67
CA PRO A 60 -2.42 -0.92 4.21
C PRO A 60 -1.36 -2.02 4.30
N ALA A 61 -1.40 -2.86 5.34
CA ALA A 61 -0.49 -4.00 5.48
C ALA A 61 -0.67 -5.01 4.35
N GLY A 62 -1.92 -5.36 4.06
CA GLY A 62 -2.30 -6.24 2.96
C GLY A 62 -1.87 -5.68 1.61
N LEU A 63 -2.03 -4.37 1.40
CA LEU A 63 -1.62 -3.69 0.16
C LEU A 63 -0.11 -3.75 -0.05
N VAL A 64 0.70 -3.48 0.99
CA VAL A 64 2.16 -3.59 0.90
C VAL A 64 2.61 -5.03 0.68
N ALA A 65 1.98 -6.00 1.36
CA ALA A 65 2.27 -7.41 1.14
C ALA A 65 1.93 -7.85 -0.31
N ALA A 66 0.80 -7.39 -0.84
CA ALA A 66 0.39 -7.63 -2.22
C ALA A 66 1.41 -7.04 -3.22
N HIS A 67 1.92 -5.83 -2.94
CA HIS A 67 2.98 -5.21 -3.74
C HIS A 67 4.27 -6.01 -3.75
N ILE A 68 4.72 -6.48 -2.58
CA ILE A 68 5.93 -7.28 -2.46
C ILE A 68 5.76 -8.59 -3.23
N LEU A 69 4.64 -9.29 -3.04
CA LEU A 69 4.37 -10.56 -3.69
C LEU A 69 4.22 -10.40 -5.21
N GLY A 70 3.45 -9.42 -5.66
CA GLY A 70 3.27 -9.11 -7.07
C GLY A 70 4.58 -8.71 -7.74
N ALA A 71 5.37 -7.86 -7.10
CA ALA A 71 6.69 -7.50 -7.60
C ALA A 71 7.62 -8.72 -7.70
N LYS A 72 7.58 -9.64 -6.73
CA LYS A 72 8.34 -10.90 -6.79
C LYS A 72 7.93 -11.79 -7.94
N ILE A 73 6.62 -11.91 -8.21
CA ILE A 73 6.11 -12.68 -9.34
C ILE A 73 6.59 -12.05 -10.65
N VAL A 74 6.46 -10.73 -10.80
CA VAL A 74 6.92 -10.00 -11.99
C VAL A 74 8.43 -10.14 -12.18
N ASP A 75 9.22 -9.94 -11.13
CA ASP A 75 10.68 -10.10 -11.17
C ASP A 75 11.11 -11.51 -11.57
N ALA A 76 10.39 -12.53 -11.11
CA ALA A 76 10.66 -13.92 -11.46
C ALA A 76 10.32 -14.22 -12.93
N VAL A 77 9.15 -13.77 -13.40
CA VAL A 77 8.70 -13.93 -14.79
C VAL A 77 9.65 -13.24 -15.77
N LEU A 78 10.06 -12.02 -15.45
CA LEU A 78 10.97 -11.22 -16.27
C LEU A 78 12.46 -11.55 -16.02
N ARG A 79 12.75 -12.45 -15.08
CA ARG A 79 14.11 -12.85 -14.68
C ARG A 79 15.00 -11.67 -14.28
N ILE A 80 14.42 -10.65 -13.63
CA ILE A 80 15.11 -9.43 -13.20
C ILE A 80 15.82 -9.66 -11.87
N VAL A 81 15.07 -10.13 -10.85
CA VAL A 81 15.59 -10.43 -9.51
C VAL A 81 15.25 -11.88 -9.16
N PRO A 82 16.23 -12.71 -8.75
CA PRO A 82 15.94 -14.05 -8.28
C PRO A 82 15.02 -14.06 -7.05
N LEU A 83 14.06 -14.99 -7.00
CA LEU A 83 13.09 -15.10 -5.91
C LEU A 83 13.74 -15.20 -4.52
N ALA A 84 14.90 -15.88 -4.42
CA ALA A 84 15.63 -16.08 -3.17
C ALA A 84 16.27 -14.81 -2.59
N ARG A 85 16.41 -13.72 -3.38
CA ARG A 85 17.01 -12.48 -2.87
C ARG A 85 16.02 -11.68 -2.04
N ALA A 86 16.46 -10.99 -0.99
CA ALA A 86 15.60 -10.14 -0.16
C ALA A 86 15.41 -8.72 -0.74
N GLU A 87 15.18 -8.61 -2.05
CA GLU A 87 14.98 -7.34 -2.77
C GLU A 87 13.93 -7.50 -3.88
N VAL A 88 13.32 -6.40 -4.30
CA VAL A 88 12.39 -6.33 -5.45
C VAL A 88 12.78 -5.19 -6.38
N SER A 89 12.53 -5.32 -7.68
CA SER A 89 12.81 -4.24 -8.62
C SER A 89 11.72 -3.16 -8.59
N TRP A 90 12.09 -1.93 -8.92
CA TRP A 90 11.12 -0.85 -9.10
C TRP A 90 10.09 -1.13 -10.19
N ILE A 91 10.50 -1.83 -11.26
CA ILE A 91 9.61 -2.25 -12.34
C ILE A 91 8.59 -3.26 -11.82
N GLY A 92 9.03 -4.23 -11.00
CA GLY A 92 8.15 -5.17 -10.33
C GLY A 92 7.13 -4.47 -9.44
N LEU A 93 7.56 -3.49 -8.63
CA LEU A 93 6.66 -2.70 -7.79
C LEU A 93 5.65 -1.90 -8.62
N ALA A 94 6.08 -1.24 -9.70
CA ALA A 94 5.18 -0.46 -10.56
C ALA A 94 4.16 -1.34 -11.28
N ALA A 95 4.61 -2.47 -11.84
CA ALA A 95 3.74 -3.45 -12.48
C ALA A 95 2.75 -4.06 -11.48
N SER A 96 3.20 -4.33 -10.26
CA SER A 96 2.32 -4.81 -9.19
C SER A 96 1.24 -3.79 -8.83
N GLY A 97 1.56 -2.50 -8.76
CA GLY A 97 0.55 -1.46 -8.47
C GLY A 97 -0.51 -1.36 -9.55
N ILE A 98 -0.11 -1.45 -10.83
CA ILE A 98 -1.07 -1.54 -11.94
C ILE A 98 -1.99 -2.75 -11.78
N LEU A 99 -1.44 -3.92 -11.45
CA LEU A 99 -2.24 -5.14 -11.23
C LEU A 99 -3.19 -5.00 -10.05
N VAL A 100 -2.75 -4.40 -8.94
CA VAL A 100 -3.58 -4.16 -7.75
C VAL A 100 -4.75 -3.25 -8.09
N VAL A 101 -4.50 -2.15 -8.81
CA VAL A 101 -5.57 -1.22 -9.23
C VAL A 101 -6.54 -1.90 -10.19
N VAL A 102 -6.04 -2.66 -11.17
CA VAL A 102 -6.89 -3.42 -12.10
C VAL A 102 -7.75 -4.43 -11.35
N ALA A 103 -7.16 -5.21 -10.44
CA ALA A 103 -7.89 -6.17 -9.62
C ALA A 103 -8.94 -5.48 -8.73
N GLY A 104 -8.59 -4.35 -8.13
CA GLY A 104 -9.52 -3.52 -7.35
C GLY A 104 -10.69 -3.01 -8.18
N ASN A 105 -10.44 -2.55 -9.42
CA ASN A 105 -11.51 -2.11 -10.31
C ASN A 105 -12.42 -3.28 -10.71
N VAL A 106 -11.88 -4.45 -11.07
CA VAL A 106 -12.68 -5.64 -11.40
C VAL A 106 -13.56 -6.03 -10.20
N LEU A 107 -13.00 -6.02 -8.99
CA LEU A 107 -13.74 -6.35 -7.78
C LEU A 107 -14.86 -5.35 -7.49
N VAL A 108 -14.61 -4.05 -7.67
CA VAL A 108 -15.63 -3.00 -7.51
C VAL A 108 -16.73 -3.14 -8.56
N ASP A 109 -16.36 -3.41 -9.82
CA ASP A 109 -17.32 -3.60 -10.91
C ASP A 109 -18.21 -4.84 -10.65
N ASP A 110 -17.64 -5.94 -10.16
CA ASP A 110 -18.38 -7.15 -9.80
C ASP A 110 -19.30 -6.94 -8.59
N LEU A 111 -18.85 -6.21 -7.57
CA LEU A 111 -19.61 -5.98 -6.33
C LEU A 111 -20.77 -5.00 -6.52
N TYR A 112 -20.55 -3.94 -7.29
CA TYR A 112 -21.51 -2.84 -7.39
C TYR A 112 -22.19 -2.74 -8.76
N GLN A 113 -21.89 -3.65 -9.68
CA GLN A 113 -22.45 -3.67 -11.04
C GLN A 113 -22.29 -2.33 -11.76
N PHE A 114 -21.25 -1.56 -11.44
CA PHE A 114 -20.92 -0.34 -12.15
C PHE A 114 -20.49 -0.72 -13.57
N ARG A 115 -21.44 -0.82 -14.50
CA ARG A 115 -21.20 -1.20 -15.91
C ARG A 115 -20.40 -0.18 -16.72
N HIS A 116 -19.66 0.71 -16.07
CA HIS A 116 -18.95 1.80 -16.72
C HIS A 116 -17.58 1.95 -16.06
N GLY A 117 -16.54 1.49 -16.78
CA GLY A 117 -15.14 1.65 -16.39
C GLY A 117 -14.83 3.12 -16.14
N ASN A 118 -14.81 3.51 -14.87
CA ASN A 118 -14.61 4.89 -14.46
C ASN A 118 -13.11 5.18 -14.40
N TYR A 119 -12.49 5.29 -15.59
CA TYR A 119 -11.04 5.39 -15.77
C TYR A 119 -10.38 6.50 -14.93
N GLY A 120 -11.12 7.58 -14.62
CA GLY A 120 -10.64 8.67 -13.76
C GLY A 120 -10.37 8.22 -12.32
N ILE A 121 -11.24 7.37 -11.75
CA ILE A 121 -11.06 6.82 -10.39
C ILE A 121 -9.86 5.87 -10.39
N SER A 122 -9.70 5.06 -11.43
CA SER A 122 -8.57 4.13 -11.56
C SER A 122 -7.22 4.85 -11.63
N ILE A 123 -7.13 5.99 -12.32
CA ILE A 123 -5.91 6.80 -12.37
C ILE A 123 -5.59 7.38 -10.99
N ILE A 124 -6.58 7.93 -10.29
CA ILE A 124 -6.39 8.46 -8.93
C ILE A 124 -5.95 7.34 -7.98
N ALA A 125 -6.58 6.17 -8.06
CA ALA A 125 -6.22 5.00 -7.29
C ALA A 125 -4.76 4.58 -7.55
N LEU A 126 -4.34 4.55 -8.82
CA LEU A 126 -2.95 4.24 -9.18
C LEU A 126 -1.96 5.27 -8.66
N CYS A 127 -2.29 6.56 -8.73
CA CYS A 127 -1.45 7.63 -8.17
C CYS A 127 -1.31 7.51 -6.64
N LEU A 128 -2.40 7.22 -5.94
CA LEU A 128 -2.38 7.00 -4.49
C LEU A 128 -1.59 5.75 -4.11
N ASP A 129 -1.74 4.68 -4.89
CA ASP A 129 -1.08 3.40 -4.67
C ASP A 129 0.44 3.52 -4.86
N LEU A 130 0.88 4.00 -6.03
CA LEU A 130 2.29 4.21 -6.32
C LEU A 130 2.90 5.29 -5.41
N GLY A 131 2.15 6.35 -5.09
CA GLY A 131 2.55 7.38 -4.14
C GLY A 131 2.74 6.81 -2.73
N GLY A 132 1.85 5.93 -2.30
CA GLY A 132 1.95 5.21 -1.03
C GLY A 132 3.19 4.31 -0.96
N VAL A 133 3.44 3.52 -2.01
CA VAL A 133 4.65 2.69 -2.12
C VAL A 133 5.91 3.56 -2.12
N ALA A 134 5.93 4.66 -2.86
CA ALA A 134 7.06 5.59 -2.87
C ALA A 134 7.32 6.19 -1.48
N ALA A 135 6.26 6.59 -0.77
CA ALA A 135 6.35 7.07 0.61
C ALA A 135 6.92 5.99 1.54
N VAL A 136 6.46 4.73 1.41
CA VAL A 136 7.00 3.59 2.17
C VAL A 136 8.51 3.49 1.94
N VAL A 137 8.95 3.49 0.68
CA VAL A 137 10.38 3.36 0.35
C VAL A 137 11.20 4.52 0.95
N LEU A 138 10.75 5.76 0.75
CA LEU A 138 11.45 6.95 1.26
C LEU A 138 11.57 6.95 2.78
N THR A 139 10.47 6.63 3.48
CA THR A 139 10.44 6.60 4.96
C THR A 139 11.33 5.49 5.52
N GLY A 140 11.46 4.39 4.76
CA GLY A 140 12.38 3.29 5.03
C GLY A 140 13.86 3.63 4.86
N GLY A 141 14.17 4.78 4.25
CA GLY A 141 15.52 5.22 3.90
C GLY A 141 15.99 4.79 2.51
N GLY A 142 15.08 4.29 1.67
CA GLY A 142 15.36 3.98 0.27
C GLY A 142 15.38 5.22 -0.62
N LYS A 143 15.84 5.05 -1.86
CA LYS A 143 15.88 6.11 -2.88
C LYS A 143 14.95 5.76 -4.02
N LEU A 144 14.23 6.75 -4.53
CA LEU A 144 13.41 6.61 -5.74
C LEU A 144 14.33 6.43 -6.97
N PRO A 145 13.87 5.71 -8.00
CA PRO A 145 14.67 5.52 -9.21
C PRO A 145 14.94 6.88 -9.86
N GLY A 146 16.19 7.10 -10.27
CA GLY A 146 16.62 8.37 -10.89
C GLY A 146 17.05 9.49 -9.93
N LEU A 147 16.75 9.41 -8.62
CA LEU A 147 17.38 10.28 -7.61
C LEU A 147 18.78 9.74 -7.28
N ARG A 148 19.69 9.73 -8.27
CA ARG A 148 21.12 9.57 -8.00
C ARG A 148 21.53 10.76 -7.15
N GLY A 149 21.73 10.50 -5.86
CA GLY A 149 22.40 11.47 -4.99
C GLY A 149 23.67 11.93 -5.70
N LYS A 150 23.81 13.25 -5.86
CA LYS A 150 25.12 13.83 -6.14
C LYS A 150 26.07 13.17 -5.15
N SER A 151 27.04 12.43 -5.68
CA SER A 151 28.17 11.94 -4.93
C SER A 151 28.68 13.09 -4.09
N GLU A 152 28.73 12.90 -2.77
CA GLU A 152 29.70 13.60 -1.96
C GLU A 152 31.06 13.24 -2.58
N GLY A 153 31.59 14.19 -3.35
CA GLY A 153 32.93 14.17 -3.91
C GLY A 153 33.70 15.26 -3.18
N GLY A 154 34.78 14.85 -2.52
CA GLY A 154 35.67 15.69 -1.72
C GLY A 154 36.40 14.84 -0.71
#